data_AF-A0A947RDW9-F1
#
_entry.id   AF-A0A947RDW9-F1
#
_cell.length_a   1.000
_cell.length_b   1.000
_cell.length_c   1.000
_cell.angle_alpha   90.00
_cell.angle_beta   90.00
_cell.angle_gamma   90.00
#
_symmetry.space_group_name_H-M   'P 1'
#
loop_
_entity.id
_entity.type
_entity.pdbx_description
1 polymer ?
#
loop_
_entity_poly.entity_id
_entity_poly.type
_entity_poly.pdbx_seq_one_letter_code
_entity_poly.pdbx_strand_id
1 'polypeptide(L)'
;MPIVPISLFNSFDDLDQISIEAVSSWLKPTPQLIQLKNYLANKILYPQSLPMTKQDMQIDLAILREALKMNVLRGVQKTNALLGDNSFLNTTLRKILIPSRFLDFVPNLAVLTTVFIDALLLNRARKDWFQDIWTIVLTGNDDEIVGSVILPQFEDQKALMSCRLLGKNYEIRPGNLAVLPCLKDRCEIGYRLHKGKVLGKEANAIEIYGGKLGLVIDGRSL
;
A
#
# COMPACT_ATOMS: atom_id res chain seq x y z
N MET A 1 3.01 -5.62 33.85
CA MET A 1 2.23 -6.10 32.68
C MET A 1 3.14 -7.01 31.88
N PRO A 2 2.70 -8.21 31.46
CA PRO A 2 3.50 -9.04 30.58
C PRO A 2 3.75 -8.28 29.27
N ILE A 3 5.02 -8.24 28.84
CA ILE A 3 5.41 -7.68 27.55
C ILE A 3 4.89 -8.66 26.51
N VAL A 4 3.78 -8.34 25.86
CA VAL A 4 3.29 -9.13 24.73
C VAL A 4 4.35 -9.03 23.63
N PRO A 5 4.91 -10.16 23.14
CA PRO A 5 5.92 -10.13 22.09
C PRO A 5 5.37 -9.40 20.87
N ILE A 6 6.05 -8.37 20.41
CA ILE A 6 5.64 -7.56 19.25
C ILE A 6 5.79 -8.41 17.99
N SER A 7 4.74 -8.47 17.17
CA SER A 7 4.73 -9.16 15.87
C SER A 7 4.03 -8.30 14.82
N LEU A 8 4.42 -8.51 13.56
CA LEU A 8 3.76 -7.98 12.37
C LEU A 8 2.25 -8.25 12.38
N PHE A 9 1.82 -9.40 12.91
CA PHE A 9 0.44 -9.85 12.81
C PHE A 9 -0.39 -9.68 14.09
N ASN A 10 0.18 -9.15 15.18
CA ASN A 10 -0.57 -8.91 16.43
C ASN A 10 -1.71 -7.91 16.31
N SER A 11 -1.77 -7.15 15.22
CA SER A 11 -2.84 -6.16 14.97
C SER A 11 -4.03 -6.76 14.21
N PHE A 12 -4.05 -8.08 14.02
CA PHE A 12 -5.02 -8.80 13.20
C PHE A 12 -5.58 -9.99 13.99
N ASP A 13 -6.86 -9.93 14.35
CA ASP A 13 -7.49 -10.93 15.21
C ASP A 13 -7.92 -12.20 14.46
N ASP A 14 -7.98 -12.17 13.13
CA ASP A 14 -8.65 -13.20 12.31
C ASP A 14 -7.75 -13.72 11.18
N LEU A 15 -6.48 -13.92 11.48
CA LEU A 15 -5.53 -14.52 10.55
C LEU A 15 -5.97 -15.92 10.10
N ASP A 16 -6.72 -16.64 10.93
CA ASP A 16 -7.25 -17.97 10.66
C ASP A 16 -8.34 -18.00 9.57
N GLN A 17 -8.94 -16.84 9.26
CA GLN A 17 -9.95 -16.70 8.21
C GLN A 17 -9.35 -16.31 6.85
N ILE A 18 -8.04 -16.09 6.77
CA ILE A 18 -7.37 -15.78 5.50
C ILE A 18 -7.41 -17.02 4.58
N SER A 19 -7.94 -16.84 3.36
CA SER A 19 -7.91 -17.89 2.33
C SER A 19 -6.48 -18.15 1.85
N ILE A 20 -6.08 -19.42 1.89
CA ILE A 20 -4.76 -19.85 1.41
C ILE A 20 -4.62 -19.64 -0.10
N GLU A 21 -5.71 -19.81 -0.83
CA GLU A 21 -5.79 -19.55 -2.27
C GLU A 21 -5.52 -18.07 -2.56
N ALA A 22 -6.13 -17.17 -1.79
CA ALA A 22 -5.88 -15.73 -1.90
C ALA A 22 -4.41 -15.38 -1.64
N VAL A 23 -3.80 -15.94 -0.60
CA VAL A 23 -2.35 -15.76 -0.32
C VAL A 23 -1.50 -16.28 -1.48
N SER A 24 -1.81 -17.49 -1.98
CA SER A 24 -1.06 -18.15 -3.05
C SER A 24 -1.06 -17.36 -4.36
N SER A 25 -2.14 -16.62 -4.65
CA SER A 25 -2.28 -15.83 -5.88
C SER A 25 -1.22 -14.73 -6.03
N TRP A 26 -0.60 -14.31 -4.94
CA TRP A 26 0.45 -13.29 -4.92
C TRP A 26 1.86 -13.85 -5.07
N LEU A 27 2.04 -15.17 -4.99
CA LEU A 27 3.35 -15.81 -4.89
C LEU A 27 3.78 -16.41 -6.23
N LYS A 28 5.03 -16.14 -6.61
CA LYS A 28 5.65 -16.65 -7.85
C LYS A 28 7.08 -17.12 -7.55
N PRO A 29 7.40 -18.42 -7.71
CA PRO A 29 6.49 -19.52 -8.04
C PRO A 29 5.48 -19.79 -6.91
N THR A 30 4.33 -20.34 -7.25
CA THR A 30 3.26 -20.64 -6.28
C THR A 30 3.66 -21.86 -5.44
N PRO A 31 3.79 -21.73 -4.11
CA PRO A 31 4.08 -22.86 -3.24
C PRO A 31 2.90 -23.84 -3.17
N GLN A 32 3.13 -25.04 -2.64
CA GLN A 32 2.03 -25.98 -2.41
C GLN A 32 1.08 -25.42 -1.34
N LEU A 33 -0.23 -25.53 -1.57
CA LEU A 33 -1.24 -24.98 -0.64
C LEU A 33 -1.10 -25.54 0.78
N ILE A 34 -0.71 -26.82 0.92
CA ILE A 34 -0.46 -27.43 2.24
C ILE A 34 0.71 -26.77 2.98
N GLN A 35 1.76 -26.34 2.26
CA GLN A 35 2.90 -25.64 2.85
C GLN A 35 2.47 -24.25 3.35
N LEU A 36 1.67 -23.53 2.55
CA LEU A 36 1.14 -22.22 2.96
C LEU A 36 0.19 -22.34 4.15
N LYS A 37 -0.67 -23.35 4.17
CA LYS A 37 -1.56 -23.64 5.31
C LYS A 37 -0.76 -23.89 6.59
N ASN A 38 0.26 -24.74 6.51
CA ASN A 38 1.14 -25.01 7.66
C ASN A 38 1.91 -23.76 8.09
N TYR A 39 2.37 -22.95 7.14
CA TYR A 39 3.07 -21.70 7.41
C TYR A 39 2.16 -20.70 8.15
N LEU A 40 0.94 -20.48 7.66
CA LEU A 40 -0.03 -19.60 8.31
C LEU A 40 -0.41 -20.11 9.71
N ALA A 41 -0.66 -21.42 9.86
CA ALA A 41 -0.93 -22.02 11.17
C ALA A 41 0.22 -21.79 12.15
N ASN A 42 1.46 -21.97 11.71
CA ASN A 42 2.65 -21.69 12.54
C ASN A 42 2.76 -20.19 12.88
N LYS A 43 2.41 -19.29 11.97
CA LYS A 43 2.39 -17.84 12.24
C LYS A 43 1.32 -17.46 13.25
N ILE A 44 0.16 -18.11 13.23
CA ILE A 44 -0.91 -17.91 14.23
C ILE A 44 -0.44 -18.41 15.61
N LEU A 45 0.17 -19.59 15.67
CA LEU A 45 0.66 -20.18 16.93
C LEU A 45 1.90 -19.47 17.48
N TYR A 46 2.76 -18.95 16.60
CA TYR A 46 4.03 -18.31 16.93
C TYR A 46 4.17 -16.98 16.18
N PRO A 47 3.39 -15.94 16.55
CA PRO A 47 3.34 -14.68 15.83
C PRO A 47 4.68 -13.95 15.80
N GLN A 48 5.52 -14.13 16.82
CA GLN A 48 6.88 -13.58 16.91
C GLN A 48 7.89 -14.21 15.95
N SER A 49 7.53 -15.27 15.21
CA SER A 49 8.45 -15.92 14.28
C SER A 49 8.82 -14.97 13.13
N LEU A 50 10.12 -14.84 12.87
CA LEU A 50 10.64 -13.99 11.80
C LEU A 50 10.86 -14.80 10.52
N PRO A 51 10.64 -14.21 9.33
CA PRO A 51 10.95 -14.86 8.06
C PRO A 51 12.47 -15.02 7.92
N MET A 52 12.92 -16.24 7.64
CA MET A 52 14.35 -16.56 7.53
C MET A 52 14.88 -16.46 6.10
N THR A 53 14.00 -16.66 5.12
CA THR A 53 14.33 -16.62 3.70
C THR A 53 13.57 -15.51 2.97
N LYS A 54 14.02 -15.16 1.76
CA LYS A 54 13.28 -14.24 0.89
C LYS A 54 11.88 -14.76 0.55
N GLN A 55 11.74 -16.08 0.40
CA GLN A 55 10.46 -16.71 0.14
C GLN A 55 9.53 -16.60 1.35
N ASP A 56 10.04 -16.82 2.56
CA ASP A 56 9.28 -16.61 3.80
C ASP A 56 8.78 -15.17 3.90
N MET A 57 9.65 -14.19 3.60
CA MET A 57 9.25 -12.78 3.58
C MET A 57 8.15 -12.51 2.56
N GLN A 58 8.21 -13.13 1.37
CA GLN A 58 7.14 -13.01 0.38
C GLN A 58 5.82 -13.60 0.87
N ILE A 59 5.86 -14.72 1.59
CA ILE A 59 4.67 -15.33 2.21
C ILE A 59 4.12 -14.40 3.29
N ASP A 60 4.96 -13.86 4.18
CA ASP A 60 4.55 -12.91 5.23
C ASP A 60 3.91 -11.65 4.62
N LEU A 61 4.48 -11.09 3.55
CA LEU A 61 3.90 -9.94 2.84
C LEU A 61 2.57 -10.28 2.15
N ALA A 62 2.41 -11.50 1.63
CA ALA A 62 1.16 -11.97 1.05
C ALA A 62 0.08 -12.17 2.12
N ILE A 63 0.42 -12.73 3.27
CA ILE A 63 -0.48 -12.83 4.44
C ILE A 63 -0.87 -11.44 4.91
N LEU A 64 0.08 -10.52 5.06
CA LEU A 64 -0.16 -9.14 5.48
C LEU A 64 -1.15 -8.44 4.53
N ARG A 65 -1.00 -8.64 3.22
CA ARG A 65 -1.91 -8.07 2.22
C ARG A 65 -3.35 -8.54 2.42
N GLU A 66 -3.57 -9.85 2.63
CA GLU A 66 -4.89 -10.40 2.84
C GLU A 66 -5.48 -9.99 4.20
N ALA A 67 -4.65 -9.95 5.25
CA ALA A 67 -5.05 -9.48 6.57
C ALA A 67 -5.51 -8.00 6.54
N LEU A 68 -4.82 -7.15 5.78
CA LEU A 68 -5.21 -5.76 5.56
C LEU A 68 -6.55 -5.64 4.83
N LYS A 69 -6.78 -6.43 3.77
CA LYS A 69 -8.06 -6.43 3.03
C LYS A 69 -9.24 -6.79 3.93
N MET A 70 -9.07 -7.82 4.76
CA MET A 70 -10.11 -8.25 5.69
C MET A 70 -10.48 -7.18 6.72
N ASN A 71 -9.51 -6.37 7.17
CA ASN A 71 -9.77 -5.24 8.07
C ASN A 71 -10.62 -4.14 7.43
N VAL A 72 -10.49 -3.90 6.12
CA VAL A 72 -11.33 -2.93 5.41
C VAL A 72 -12.79 -3.38 5.35
N LEU A 73 -13.01 -4.66 5.05
CA LEU A 73 -14.35 -5.23 4.84
C LEU A 73 -15.20 -5.23 6.12
N ARG A 74 -14.56 -5.26 7.29
CA ARG A 74 -15.24 -5.39 8.58
C ARG A 74 -15.84 -4.09 9.11
N GLY A 75 -15.56 -2.95 8.48
CA GLY A 75 -16.15 -1.65 8.84
C GLY A 75 -16.02 -1.36 10.33
N VAL A 76 -14.86 -0.86 10.76
CA VAL A 76 -14.67 -0.47 12.16
C VAL A 76 -15.82 0.46 12.55
N GLN A 77 -16.51 0.12 13.65
CA GLN A 77 -17.58 0.93 14.22
C GLN A 77 -17.10 2.38 14.26
N LYS A 78 -17.85 3.28 13.60
CA LYS A 78 -17.53 4.71 13.45
C LYS A 78 -17.29 5.35 14.83
N THR A 79 -16.07 5.29 15.31
CA THR A 79 -15.64 5.99 16.52
C THR A 79 -15.13 7.34 16.07
N ASN A 80 -16.04 8.32 16.10
CA ASN A 80 -15.82 9.73 15.76
C ASN A 80 -15.37 9.96 14.29
N ALA A 81 -16.17 10.75 13.56
CA ALA A 81 -16.02 11.04 12.13
C ALA A 81 -14.68 11.69 11.68
N LEU A 82 -13.73 11.89 12.59
CA LEU A 82 -12.41 12.47 12.33
C LEU A 82 -11.26 11.43 12.31
N LEU A 83 -11.47 10.21 12.81
CA LEU A 83 -10.39 9.22 13.01
C LEU A 83 -10.24 8.16 11.89
N GLY A 84 -11.05 8.22 10.82
CA GLY A 84 -10.92 7.36 9.64
C GLY A 84 -11.76 6.08 9.70
N ASP A 85 -11.87 5.41 8.55
CA ASP A 85 -12.76 4.26 8.35
C ASP A 85 -12.13 2.93 8.82
N ASN A 86 -10.79 2.89 8.96
CA ASN A 86 -10.04 1.79 9.55
C ASN A 86 -8.67 2.27 10.08
N SER A 87 -7.99 1.44 10.87
CA SER A 87 -6.69 1.76 11.50
C SER A 87 -5.52 2.00 10.52
N PHE A 88 -5.70 1.69 9.24
CA PHE A 88 -4.67 1.71 8.19
C PHE A 88 -5.00 2.69 7.04
N LEU A 89 -6.17 3.32 7.06
CA LEU A 89 -6.72 4.09 5.95
C LEU A 89 -7.72 5.13 6.47
N ASN A 90 -7.38 6.40 6.28
CA ASN A 90 -8.29 7.51 6.46
C ASN A 90 -8.75 8.00 5.09
N THR A 91 -9.99 7.71 4.71
CA THR A 91 -10.49 8.02 3.37
C THR A 91 -10.86 9.50 3.21
N THR A 92 -11.32 10.14 4.27
CA THR A 92 -11.64 11.57 4.32
C THR A 92 -10.39 12.41 4.08
N LEU A 93 -9.29 12.09 4.77
CA LEU A 93 -8.00 12.77 4.62
C LEU A 93 -7.10 12.17 3.54
N ARG A 94 -7.54 11.08 2.90
CA ARG A 94 -6.79 10.31 1.89
C ARG A 94 -5.39 9.92 2.37
N LYS A 95 -5.32 9.36 3.58
CA LYS A 95 -4.07 8.88 4.17
C LYS A 95 -4.05 7.37 4.25
N ILE A 96 -2.96 6.77 3.80
CA ILE A 96 -2.58 5.40 4.15
C ILE A 96 -1.74 5.50 5.43
N LEU A 97 -2.16 4.80 6.48
CA LEU A 97 -1.51 4.80 7.78
C LEU A 97 -0.76 3.47 7.95
N ILE A 98 0.56 3.53 7.96
CA ILE A 98 1.44 2.35 8.09
C ILE A 98 2.08 2.42 9.48
N PRO A 99 1.81 1.47 10.40
CA PRO A 99 2.48 1.47 11.69
C PRO A 99 4.00 1.40 11.51
N SER A 100 4.74 2.34 12.09
CA SER A 100 6.20 2.46 11.92
C SER A 100 6.93 1.19 12.36
N ARG A 101 6.42 0.51 13.40
CA ARG A 101 6.90 -0.80 13.89
C ARG A 101 6.90 -1.91 12.82
N PHE A 102 6.11 -1.79 11.75
CA PHE A 102 6.15 -2.79 10.67
C PHE A 102 7.49 -2.76 9.93
N LEU A 103 8.23 -1.65 9.98
CA LEU A 103 9.57 -1.55 9.41
C LEU A 103 10.61 -2.39 10.17
N ASP A 104 10.34 -2.75 11.42
CA ASP A 104 11.21 -3.68 12.18
C ASP A 104 11.18 -5.10 11.58
N PHE A 105 10.09 -5.43 10.88
CA PHE A 105 9.89 -6.72 10.20
C PHE A 105 10.12 -6.63 8.69
N VAL A 106 9.72 -5.51 8.07
CA VAL A 106 9.85 -5.25 6.63
C VAL A 106 10.62 -3.93 6.44
N PRO A 107 11.96 -3.93 6.50
CA PRO A 107 12.76 -2.70 6.49
C PRO A 107 12.63 -1.88 5.20
N ASN A 108 12.21 -2.51 4.11
CA ASN A 108 12.02 -1.82 2.82
C ASN A 108 10.65 -1.14 2.78
N LEU A 109 10.64 0.18 3.04
CA LEU A 109 9.44 1.00 3.02
C LEU A 109 8.66 0.91 1.71
N ALA A 110 9.34 0.88 0.55
CA ALA A 110 8.65 0.82 -0.75
C ALA A 110 7.89 -0.52 -0.92
N VAL A 111 8.50 -1.63 -0.51
CA VAL A 111 7.86 -2.95 -0.52
C VAL A 111 6.66 -2.97 0.44
N LEU A 112 6.84 -2.45 1.66
CA LEU A 112 5.77 -2.37 2.65
C LEU A 112 4.61 -1.51 2.15
N THR A 113 4.89 -0.32 1.62
CA THR A 113 3.87 0.56 1.02
C THR A 113 3.12 -0.14 -0.11
N THR A 114 3.82 -0.88 -0.97
CA THR A 114 3.17 -1.61 -2.07
C THR A 114 2.15 -2.62 -1.54
N VAL A 115 2.44 -3.32 -0.43
CA VAL A 115 1.47 -4.22 0.22
C VAL A 115 0.22 -3.47 0.67
N PHE A 116 0.37 -2.28 1.24
CA PHE A 116 -0.77 -1.44 1.65
C PHE A 116 -1.57 -0.94 0.45
N ILE A 117 -0.91 -0.51 -0.62
CA ILE A 117 -1.59 -0.07 -1.86
C ILE A 117 -2.38 -1.24 -2.46
N ASP A 118 -1.76 -2.42 -2.59
CA ASP A 118 -2.40 -3.62 -3.13
C ASP A 118 -3.63 -4.04 -2.30
N ALA A 119 -3.54 -3.94 -0.97
CA ALA A 119 -4.62 -4.33 -0.08
C ALA A 119 -5.76 -3.30 -0.02
N LEU A 120 -5.43 -2.01 0.02
CA LEU A 120 -6.38 -0.96 0.39
C LEU A 120 -6.93 -0.17 -0.80
N LEU A 121 -6.19 -0.10 -1.90
CA LEU A 121 -6.51 0.79 -3.03
C LEU A 121 -6.76 0.05 -4.35
N LEU A 122 -6.10 -1.09 -4.59
CA LEU A 122 -6.12 -1.76 -5.91
C LEU A 122 -7.54 -2.10 -6.41
N ASN A 123 -8.39 -2.63 -5.53
CA ASN A 123 -9.76 -3.06 -5.86
C ASN A 123 -10.82 -2.02 -5.47
N ARG A 124 -10.41 -0.82 -5.03
CA ARG A 124 -11.33 0.20 -4.56
C ARG A 124 -12.03 0.87 -5.74
N ALA A 125 -13.36 0.82 -5.75
CA ALA A 125 -14.15 1.59 -6.71
C ALA A 125 -13.91 3.09 -6.52
N ARG A 126 -13.41 3.76 -7.56
CA ARG A 126 -13.20 5.21 -7.56
C ARG A 126 -14.54 5.90 -7.79
N LYS A 127 -15.10 6.47 -6.72
CA LYS A 127 -16.39 7.17 -6.79
C LYS A 127 -16.25 8.63 -7.26
N ASP A 128 -15.04 9.18 -7.17
CA ASP A 128 -14.72 10.53 -7.61
C ASP A 128 -13.25 10.61 -8.09
N TRP A 129 -12.94 11.66 -8.85
CA TRP A 129 -11.58 11.92 -9.35
C TRP A 129 -10.59 12.32 -8.27
N PHE A 130 -11.05 12.72 -7.09
CA PHE A 130 -10.18 13.21 -6.04
C PHE A 130 -9.51 12.06 -5.25
N GLN A 131 -9.98 10.82 -5.45
CA GLN A 131 -9.36 9.60 -4.93
C GLN A 131 -8.10 9.17 -5.70
N ASP A 132 -7.65 9.97 -6.67
CA ASP A 132 -6.43 9.71 -7.43
C ASP A 132 -5.14 10.01 -6.64
N ILE A 133 -5.20 10.67 -5.47
CA ILE A 133 -4.02 11.02 -4.67
C ILE A 133 -4.19 10.63 -3.21
N TRP A 134 -3.18 9.96 -2.67
CA TRP A 134 -3.11 9.56 -1.27
C TRP A 134 -1.78 9.98 -0.64
N THR A 135 -1.81 10.35 0.64
CA THR A 135 -0.61 10.60 1.44
C THR A 135 -0.25 9.34 2.22
N ILE A 136 1.04 9.03 2.33
CA ILE A 136 1.53 7.89 3.12
C ILE A 136 2.13 8.42 4.41
N VAL A 137 1.63 7.91 5.52
CA VAL A 137 2.04 8.32 6.87
C VAL A 137 2.53 7.09 7.63
N LEU A 138 3.73 7.16 8.19
CA LEU A 138 4.17 6.24 9.23
C LEU A 138 3.58 6.67 10.56
N THR A 139 2.86 5.79 11.24
CA THR A 139 2.21 6.07 12.52
C THR A 139 2.92 5.36 13.66
N GLY A 140 3.22 6.06 14.74
CA GLY A 140 3.95 5.53 15.89
C GLY A 140 3.76 6.41 17.12
N ASN A 141 4.85 6.79 17.78
CA ASN A 141 4.81 7.84 18.80
C ASN A 141 4.53 9.21 18.15
N ASP A 142 5.10 9.43 16.96
CA ASP A 142 4.87 10.60 16.12
C ASP A 142 4.43 10.13 14.72
N ASP A 143 3.58 10.93 14.09
CA ASP A 143 3.18 10.71 12.69
C ASP A 143 4.20 11.34 11.75
N GLU A 144 4.77 10.55 10.84
CA GLU A 144 5.73 11.01 9.82
C GLU A 144 5.13 10.85 8.42
N ILE A 145 5.01 11.95 7.66
CA ILE A 145 4.67 11.87 6.23
C ILE A 145 5.92 11.41 5.47
N VAL A 146 5.80 10.28 4.77
CA VAL A 146 6.94 9.68 4.07
C VAL A 146 6.84 9.72 2.54
N GLY A 147 5.65 10.00 2.01
CA GLY A 147 5.44 10.10 0.58
C GLY A 147 3.99 10.29 0.17
N SER A 148 3.77 10.20 -1.14
CA SER A 148 2.44 10.23 -1.76
C SER A 148 2.26 9.09 -2.75
N VAL A 149 1.01 8.73 -3.03
CA VAL A 149 0.60 7.83 -4.11
C VAL A 149 -0.24 8.63 -5.11
N ILE A 150 0.05 8.49 -6.40
CA ILE A 150 -0.84 8.90 -7.49
C ILE A 150 -1.36 7.65 -8.20
N LEU A 151 -2.67 7.61 -8.40
CA LEU A 151 -3.39 6.56 -9.10
C LEU A 151 -3.92 7.12 -10.42
N PRO A 152 -3.14 7.11 -11.52
CA PRO A 152 -3.68 7.47 -12.83
C PRO A 152 -4.86 6.59 -13.23
N GLN A 153 -5.78 7.15 -14.01
CA GLN A 153 -6.89 6.45 -14.65
C GLN A 153 -6.56 6.35 -16.14
N PHE A 154 -6.07 5.19 -16.57
CA PHE A 154 -5.77 4.94 -17.98
C PHE A 154 -7.00 4.38 -18.69
N GLU A 155 -7.31 4.88 -19.87
CA GLU A 155 -8.47 4.42 -20.65
C GLU A 155 -8.18 3.13 -21.42
N ASP A 156 -6.92 2.90 -21.79
CA ASP A 156 -6.48 1.68 -22.48
C ASP A 156 -5.00 1.35 -22.23
N GLN A 157 -4.54 0.19 -22.75
CA GLN A 157 -3.16 -0.29 -22.65
C GLN A 157 -2.14 0.55 -23.43
N LYS A 158 -2.60 1.43 -24.34
CA LYS A 158 -1.75 2.32 -25.14
C LYS A 158 -1.58 3.68 -24.49
N ALA A 159 -2.25 3.93 -23.36
CA ALA A 159 -2.11 5.15 -22.60
C ALA A 159 -0.67 5.35 -22.10
N LEU A 160 -0.31 6.61 -21.86
CA LEU A 160 1.02 6.99 -21.40
C LEU A 160 0.91 8.22 -20.50
N MET A 161 1.48 8.15 -19.31
CA MET A 161 1.69 9.30 -18.44
C MET A 161 3.15 9.75 -18.56
N SER A 162 3.38 10.91 -19.14
CA SER A 162 4.66 11.61 -19.05
C SER A 162 4.60 12.54 -17.83
N CYS A 163 5.57 12.44 -16.94
CA CYS A 163 5.64 13.33 -15.78
C CYS A 163 7.04 13.91 -15.57
N ARG A 164 7.08 15.13 -15.02
CA ARG A 164 8.28 15.86 -14.68
C ARG A 164 8.32 16.07 -13.18
N LEU A 165 9.36 15.56 -12.54
CA LEU A 165 9.58 15.67 -11.10
C LEU A 165 11.03 16.09 -10.86
N LEU A 166 11.24 17.19 -10.12
CA LEU A 166 12.57 17.72 -9.81
C LEU A 166 13.48 17.87 -11.05
N GLY A 167 12.90 18.30 -12.18
CA GLY A 167 13.62 18.51 -13.44
C GLY A 167 13.86 17.24 -14.26
N LYS A 168 13.55 16.04 -13.75
CA LYS A 168 13.67 14.77 -14.47
C LYS A 168 12.34 14.38 -15.09
N ASN A 169 12.38 13.78 -16.28
CA ASN A 169 11.21 13.27 -16.98
C ASN A 169 11.10 11.75 -16.75
N TYR A 170 9.86 11.28 -16.55
CA TYR A 170 9.52 9.89 -16.34
C TYR A 170 8.32 9.52 -17.21
N GLU A 171 8.27 8.25 -17.62
CA GLU A 171 7.17 7.68 -18.38
C GLU A 171 6.56 6.50 -17.63
N ILE A 172 5.27 6.59 -17.35
CA ILE A 172 4.50 5.54 -16.69
C ILE A 172 3.46 4.99 -17.67
N ARG A 173 3.44 3.67 -17.82
CA ARG A 173 2.51 2.94 -18.67
C ARG A 173 1.50 2.17 -17.82
N PRO A 174 0.32 1.84 -18.37
CA PRO A 174 -0.61 0.91 -17.73
C PRO A 174 0.09 -0.40 -17.33
N GLY A 175 -0.28 -0.94 -16.17
CA GLY A 175 0.33 -2.15 -15.61
C GLY A 175 1.63 -1.92 -14.81
N ASN A 176 2.16 -0.69 -14.76
CA ASN A 176 3.40 -0.41 -14.03
C ASN A 176 3.14 0.24 -12.67
N LEU A 177 3.97 -0.12 -11.70
CA LEU A 177 4.15 0.61 -10.45
C LEU A 177 5.54 1.26 -10.48
N ALA A 178 5.63 2.56 -10.21
CA ALA A 178 6.90 3.26 -10.14
C ALA A 178 7.05 3.99 -8.80
N VAL A 179 8.26 3.98 -8.25
CA VAL A 179 8.64 4.77 -7.08
C VAL A 179 9.67 5.80 -7.53
N LEU A 180 9.31 7.07 -7.46
CA LEU A 180 10.10 8.20 -7.91
C LEU A 180 10.63 8.97 -6.69
N PRO A 181 11.95 9.21 -6.58
CA PRO A 181 12.52 9.88 -5.42
C PRO A 181 12.11 11.36 -5.37
N CYS A 182 11.56 11.79 -4.23
CA CYS A 182 11.31 13.18 -3.89
C CYS A 182 11.70 13.38 -2.41
N LEU A 183 12.98 13.70 -2.18
CA LEU A 183 13.54 13.82 -0.82
C LEU A 183 13.18 15.14 -0.11
N LYS A 184 12.47 16.05 -0.79
CA LYS A 184 11.93 17.27 -0.19
C LYS A 184 10.61 16.93 0.52
N ASP A 185 10.23 17.72 1.52
CA ASP A 185 8.94 17.57 2.20
C ASP A 185 7.77 17.66 1.21
N ARG A 186 7.91 18.55 0.21
CA ARG A 186 6.97 18.71 -0.89
C ARG A 186 7.70 18.85 -2.23
N CYS A 187 7.10 18.27 -3.27
CA CYS A 187 7.53 18.45 -4.65
C CYS A 187 6.34 18.82 -5.54
N GLU A 188 6.62 19.64 -6.55
CA GLU A 188 5.70 19.79 -7.68
C GLU A 188 5.96 18.68 -8.69
N ILE A 189 4.88 18.04 -9.15
CA ILE A 189 4.88 17.13 -10.28
C ILE A 189 4.01 17.71 -11.40
N GLY A 190 4.64 17.98 -12.54
CA GLY A 190 3.92 18.24 -13.79
C GLY A 190 3.63 16.93 -14.50
N TYR A 191 2.41 16.74 -15.01
CA TYR A 191 2.07 15.55 -15.78
C TYR A 191 1.28 15.88 -17.04
N ARG A 192 1.37 14.96 -18.00
CA ARG A 192 0.53 14.87 -19.19
C ARG A 192 0.21 13.39 -19.44
N LEU A 193 -1.06 13.06 -19.47
CA LEU A 193 -1.58 11.75 -19.82
C LEU A 193 -2.12 11.80 -21.24
N HIS A 194 -1.75 10.81 -22.03
CA HIS A 194 -2.45 10.47 -23.26
C HIS A 194 -3.43 9.33 -22.95
N LYS A 195 -4.71 9.51 -23.26
CA LYS A 195 -5.80 8.54 -22.99
C LYS A 195 -5.92 8.15 -21.52
N GLY A 196 -6.09 9.15 -20.68
CA GLY A 196 -6.23 8.95 -19.26
C GLY A 196 -6.26 10.26 -18.49
N LYS A 197 -6.58 10.18 -17.20
CA LYS A 197 -6.76 11.35 -16.33
C LYS A 197 -6.16 11.09 -14.95
N VAL A 198 -5.74 12.20 -14.33
CA VAL A 198 -5.46 12.30 -12.90
C VAL A 198 -6.24 13.52 -12.42
N LEU A 199 -7.02 13.39 -11.35
CA LEU A 199 -7.94 14.42 -10.86
C LEU A 199 -8.89 14.95 -11.95
N GLY A 200 -9.31 14.08 -12.88
CA GLY A 200 -10.17 14.43 -14.01
C GLY A 200 -9.51 15.28 -15.10
N LYS A 201 -8.19 15.50 -15.03
CA LYS A 201 -7.42 16.28 -16.01
C LYS A 201 -6.40 15.41 -16.72
N GLU A 202 -6.21 15.67 -18.01
CA GLU A 202 -5.17 15.04 -18.82
C GLU A 202 -3.79 15.65 -18.57
N ALA A 203 -3.73 16.94 -18.26
CA ALA A 203 -2.47 17.62 -17.93
C ALA A 203 -2.68 18.62 -16.79
N ASN A 204 -1.75 18.63 -15.83
CA ASN A 204 -1.72 19.61 -14.76
C ASN A 204 -0.34 19.62 -14.08
N ALA A 205 -0.12 20.59 -13.21
CA ALA A 205 0.90 20.53 -12.17
C ALA A 205 0.21 20.44 -10.80
N ILE A 206 0.72 19.59 -9.92
CA ILE A 206 0.20 19.41 -8.57
C ILE A 206 1.35 19.35 -7.57
N GLU A 207 1.09 19.86 -6.36
CA GLU A 207 1.99 19.69 -5.22
C GLU A 207 1.65 18.38 -4.50
N ILE A 208 2.68 17.60 -4.17
CA ILE A 208 2.58 16.34 -3.46
C ILE A 208 3.56 16.31 -2.29
N TYR A 209 3.28 15.50 -1.29
CA TYR A 209 4.24 15.20 -0.23
C TYR A 209 5.33 14.25 -0.73
N GLY A 210 6.57 14.62 -0.47
CA GLY A 210 7.73 13.74 -0.63
C GLY A 210 8.07 13.06 0.68
N GLY A 211 9.38 12.93 0.94
CA GLY A 211 9.92 12.31 2.13
C GLY A 211 10.79 11.10 1.79
N LYS A 212 10.95 10.19 2.75
CA LYS A 212 11.84 9.02 2.65
C LYS A 212 11.45 8.08 1.50
N LEU A 213 10.17 7.95 1.18
CA LEU A 213 9.68 7.15 0.06
C LEU A 213 9.60 7.96 -1.24
N GLY A 214 9.21 9.23 -1.16
CA GLY A 214 8.94 10.07 -2.33
C GLY A 214 7.55 9.83 -2.91
N LEU A 215 7.47 9.63 -4.23
CA LEU A 215 6.22 9.47 -4.95
C LEU A 215 6.05 8.05 -5.49
N VAL A 216 4.95 7.40 -5.18
CA VAL A 216 4.52 6.16 -5.84
C VAL A 216 3.49 6.51 -6.92
N ILE A 217 3.68 6.02 -8.13
CA ILE A 217 2.67 6.09 -9.20
C ILE A 217 2.21 4.66 -9.49
N ASP A 218 0.95 4.37 -9.23
CA ASP A 218 0.36 3.04 -9.47
C ASP A 218 -0.57 3.05 -10.69
N GLY A 219 -0.03 2.61 -11.81
CA GLY A 219 -0.73 2.46 -13.08
C GLY A 219 -1.34 1.08 -13.30
N ARG A 220 -1.41 0.21 -12.29
CA ARG A 220 -1.86 -1.19 -12.45
C ARG A 220 -3.37 -1.36 -12.50
N SER A 221 -4.12 -0.39 -12.00
CA SER A 221 -5.58 -0.33 -12.13
C SER A 221 -5.97 0.14 -13.52
N LEU A 222 -6.78 -0.66 -14.21
CA LEU A 222 -7.50 -0.30 -15.45
C LEU A 222 -8.98 -0.17 -15.14
#